data_AF-A0A9Q3BV18-F1
#
_entry.id   AF-A0A9Q3BV18-F1
#
_cell.length_a   1.000
_cell.length_b   1.000
_cell.length_c   1.000
_cell.angle_alpha   90.00
_cell.angle_beta   90.00
_cell.angle_gamma   90.00
#
_symmetry.space_group_name_H-M   'P 1'
#
loop_
_entity.id
_entity.type
_entity.pdbx_description
1 polymer ?
#
loop_
_entity_poly.entity_id
_entity_poly.type
_entity_poly.pdbx_seq_one_letter_code
_entity_poly.pdbx_strand_id
1 'polypeptide(L)'
;MNFQQLIKKDEVQPSRGFAVKVECFSNLIRSIQKKIWQDLQYRSILQELGKGKSVQDYSLDSSSQLLLFKDWVVVPNDPTIQLSILQNHHDSPFAGHPGQEMTLKIVKRDFHWSGMTQFIKDYVSSCKQCSRNKNIYHKKFGLLKPLPIPNSPWIHFSMDFITQSPLSNSFDSILVIVDRFSKMEVFVPTMSSITSLDLAQLFINNIFSKHGLPSSIVSDRGSLFVSSFWTNLCQKLKISRDLSTAYHPEADVQTERVNKILG
;
A
#
# COMPACT_ATOMS: atom_id res chain seq x y z
N MET A 1 -25.59 -38.58 32.75
CA MET A 1 -26.79 -37.73 32.60
C MET A 1 -26.52 -36.72 31.51
N ASN A 2 -27.45 -36.56 30.57
CA ASN A 2 -27.30 -35.85 29.30
C ASN A 2 -27.52 -34.34 29.50
N PHE A 3 -26.54 -33.50 29.17
CA PHE A 3 -26.54 -32.04 29.39
C PHE A 3 -27.28 -31.28 28.28
N GLN A 4 -28.57 -31.55 28.10
CA GLN A 4 -29.40 -30.84 27.11
C GLN A 4 -30.47 -29.91 27.69
N GLN A 5 -30.46 -29.64 29.00
CA GLN A 5 -31.42 -28.71 29.59
C GLN A 5 -30.75 -27.85 30.65
N LEU A 6 -30.43 -26.60 30.27
CA LEU A 6 -30.50 -25.40 31.12
C LEU A 6 -30.18 -24.18 30.23
N ILE A 7 -31.05 -23.93 29.24
CA ILE A 7 -31.17 -22.62 28.61
C ILE A 7 -32.15 -21.84 29.47
N LYS A 8 -31.65 -20.91 30.29
CA LYS A 8 -32.44 -19.75 30.71
C LYS A 8 -31.94 -18.55 29.92
N LYS A 9 -32.90 -17.93 29.23
CA LYS A 9 -32.80 -16.69 28.49
C LYS A 9 -32.28 -15.59 29.40
N ASP A 10 -31.12 -15.06 29.08
CA ASP A 10 -30.80 -13.65 29.26
C ASP A 10 -30.12 -13.20 27.97
N GLU A 11 -30.83 -12.36 27.20
CA GLU A 11 -30.35 -11.76 25.97
C GLU A 11 -29.22 -10.78 26.28
N VAL A 12 -27.99 -11.27 26.32
CA VAL A 12 -26.80 -10.42 26.23
C VAL A 12 -26.57 -10.15 24.74
N GLN A 13 -26.87 -8.92 24.31
CA GLN A 13 -26.63 -8.51 22.93
C GLN A 13 -25.12 -8.56 22.61
N PRO A 14 -24.70 -9.24 21.54
CA PRO A 14 -23.30 -9.26 21.13
C PRO A 14 -22.85 -7.87 20.70
N SER A 15 -21.60 -7.52 21.02
CA SER A 15 -20.99 -6.25 20.63
C SER A 15 -21.07 -6.07 19.10
N ARG A 16 -21.55 -4.90 18.70
CA ARG A 16 -22.00 -4.48 17.34
C ARG A 16 -21.02 -4.74 16.17
N GLY A 17 -19.80 -5.21 16.39
CA GLY A 17 -18.79 -5.43 15.35
C GLY A 17 -18.67 -6.87 14.81
N PHE A 18 -19.07 -7.89 15.58
CA PHE A 18 -18.79 -9.29 15.20
C PHE A 18 -19.92 -9.91 14.37
N ALA A 19 -21.18 -9.61 14.68
CA ALA A 19 -22.34 -10.25 14.06
C ALA A 19 -22.47 -10.01 12.54
N VAL A 20 -21.92 -8.91 12.01
CA VAL A 20 -22.12 -8.50 10.61
C VAL A 20 -21.12 -9.15 9.63
N LYS A 21 -20.01 -9.74 10.09
CA LYS A 21 -18.99 -10.34 9.21
C LYS A 21 -19.09 -11.87 9.03
N VAL A 22 -19.92 -12.56 9.81
CA VAL A 22 -19.85 -14.03 9.97
C VAL A 22 -20.59 -14.80 8.87
N GLU A 23 -21.47 -14.17 8.08
CA GLU A 23 -22.27 -14.89 7.07
C GLU A 23 -21.44 -15.46 5.90
N CYS A 24 -20.28 -14.87 5.59
CA CYS A 24 -19.46 -15.31 4.45
C CYS A 24 -18.41 -16.39 4.79
N PHE A 25 -18.30 -16.80 6.06
CA PHE A 25 -17.23 -17.69 6.56
C PHE A 25 -17.72 -18.89 7.37
N SER A 26 -18.97 -19.30 7.22
CA SER A 26 -19.60 -20.37 8.03
C SER A 26 -18.78 -21.66 8.13
N ASN A 27 -18.16 -22.10 7.03
CA ASN A 27 -17.32 -23.30 6.98
C ASN A 27 -15.96 -23.14 7.69
N LEU A 28 -15.35 -21.96 7.59
CA LEU A 28 -14.07 -21.65 8.24
C LEU A 28 -14.25 -21.59 9.76
N ILE A 29 -15.26 -20.86 10.22
CA ILE A 29 -15.59 -20.74 11.64
C ILE A 29 -15.91 -22.11 12.25
N ARG A 30 -16.70 -22.94 11.54
CA ARG A 30 -16.99 -24.31 11.97
C ARG A 30 -15.73 -25.18 12.09
N SER A 31 -14.78 -25.00 11.19
CA SER A 31 -13.50 -25.72 11.24
C SER A 31 -12.64 -25.28 12.42
N ILE A 32 -12.59 -23.98 12.71
CA ILE A 32 -11.91 -23.42 13.88
C ILE A 32 -12.52 -23.96 15.17
N GLN A 33 -13.85 -23.87 15.31
CA GLN A 33 -14.59 -24.40 16.46
C GLN A 33 -14.26 -25.88 16.70
N LYS A 34 -14.24 -26.71 15.66
CA LYS A 34 -13.98 -28.15 15.81
C LYS A 34 -12.53 -28.43 16.22
N LYS A 35 -11.56 -27.74 15.63
CA LYS A 35 -10.13 -28.03 15.82
C LYS A 35 -9.53 -27.36 17.05
N ILE A 36 -10.07 -26.23 17.53
CA ILE A 36 -9.51 -25.53 18.70
C ILE A 36 -9.55 -26.38 19.98
N TRP A 37 -10.57 -27.22 20.15
CA TRP A 37 -10.67 -28.15 21.28
C TRP A 37 -9.67 -29.30 21.23
N GLN A 38 -9.08 -29.56 20.06
CA GLN A 38 -8.08 -30.59 19.84
C GLN A 38 -6.65 -30.03 19.97
N ASP A 39 -6.50 -28.71 19.95
CA ASP A 39 -5.20 -28.05 20.02
C ASP A 39 -4.61 -28.14 21.43
N LEU A 40 -3.43 -28.79 21.53
CA LEU A 40 -2.70 -28.97 22.79
C LEU A 40 -2.32 -27.62 23.43
N GLN A 41 -2.11 -26.58 22.64
CA GLN A 41 -1.72 -25.26 23.12
C GLN A 41 -2.84 -24.58 23.92
N TYR A 42 -4.09 -24.72 23.46
CA TYR A 42 -5.24 -24.01 24.02
C TYR A 42 -6.13 -24.88 24.91
N ARG A 43 -5.88 -26.19 24.97
CA ARG A 43 -6.69 -27.15 25.74
C ARG A 43 -6.79 -26.80 27.23
N SER A 44 -5.69 -26.42 27.87
CA SER A 44 -5.69 -26.03 29.29
C SER A 44 -6.51 -24.76 29.53
N ILE A 45 -6.37 -23.77 28.65
CA ILE A 45 -7.11 -22.50 28.68
C ILE A 45 -8.62 -22.78 28.54
N LEU A 46 -9.01 -23.58 27.55
CA LEU A 46 -10.40 -23.96 27.31
C LEU A 46 -11.01 -24.72 28.50
N GLN A 47 -10.25 -25.59 29.16
CA GLN A 47 -10.71 -26.31 30.35
C GLN A 47 -10.91 -25.38 31.56
N GLU A 48 -10.02 -24.42 31.78
CA GLU A 48 -10.13 -23.47 32.88
C GLU A 48 -11.31 -22.50 32.65
N LEU A 49 -11.46 -21.99 31.42
CA LEU A 49 -12.62 -21.17 31.03
C LEU A 49 -13.94 -21.95 31.15
N GLY A 50 -13.96 -23.23 30.75
CA GLY A 50 -15.14 -24.09 30.89
C GLY A 50 -15.54 -24.40 32.35
N LYS A 51 -14.60 -24.28 33.29
CA LYS A 51 -14.86 -24.36 34.74
C LYS A 51 -15.29 -23.02 35.35
N GLY A 52 -15.47 -21.98 34.53
CA GLY A 52 -15.84 -20.64 34.97
C GLY A 52 -14.69 -19.85 35.58
N LYS A 53 -13.43 -20.29 35.40
CA LYS A 53 -12.26 -19.54 35.87
C LYS A 53 -11.86 -18.50 34.83
N SER A 54 -11.47 -17.32 35.29
CA SER A 54 -10.92 -16.27 34.43
C SER A 54 -9.48 -16.61 34.04
N VAL A 55 -9.18 -16.58 32.74
CA VAL A 55 -7.81 -16.68 32.20
C VAL A 55 -7.44 -15.33 31.60
N GLN A 56 -6.27 -14.80 31.95
CA GLN A 56 -5.86 -13.46 31.53
C GLN A 56 -5.90 -13.31 30.01
N ASP A 57 -6.55 -12.25 29.52
CA ASP A 57 -6.72 -11.91 28.11
C ASP A 57 -7.47 -12.96 27.26
N TYR A 58 -7.95 -14.08 27.82
CA TYR A 58 -8.72 -15.08 27.08
C TYR A 58 -10.18 -15.10 27.50
N SER A 59 -11.07 -15.23 26.52
CA SER A 59 -12.50 -15.41 26.76
C SER A 59 -13.08 -16.43 25.79
N LEU A 60 -14.16 -17.10 26.19
CA LEU A 60 -14.90 -18.01 25.35
C LEU A 60 -16.24 -17.35 25.01
N ASP A 61 -16.47 -17.05 23.73
CA ASP A 61 -17.76 -16.53 23.31
C ASP A 61 -18.82 -17.63 23.43
N SER A 62 -19.82 -17.39 24.27
CA SER A 62 -20.89 -18.35 24.54
C SER A 62 -21.79 -18.56 23.31
N SER A 63 -21.88 -17.56 22.42
CA SER A 63 -22.75 -17.61 21.23
C SER A 63 -22.09 -18.33 20.06
N SER A 64 -20.83 -17.99 19.75
CA SER A 64 -20.08 -18.60 18.65
C SER A 64 -19.17 -19.75 19.05
N GLN A 65 -19.05 -20.09 20.34
CA GLN A 65 -18.12 -21.11 20.86
C GLN A 65 -16.66 -20.92 20.39
N LEU A 66 -16.27 -19.68 20.08
CA LEU A 66 -14.92 -19.33 19.66
C LEU A 66 -14.09 -18.89 20.87
N LEU A 67 -12.84 -19.36 20.91
CA LEU A 67 -11.84 -18.83 21.83
C LEU A 67 -11.35 -17.48 21.30
N LEU A 68 -11.41 -16.45 22.15
CA LEU A 68 -10.92 -15.13 21.85
C LEU A 68 -9.70 -14.82 22.70
N PHE A 69 -8.72 -14.15 22.11
CA PHE A 69 -7.62 -13.51 22.82
C PHE A 69 -7.79 -12.00 22.67
N LYS A 70 -8.14 -11.35 23.78
CA LYS A 70 -8.70 -9.99 23.84
C LYS A 70 -9.98 -9.95 23.01
N ASP A 71 -9.88 -9.53 21.75
CA ASP A 71 -10.99 -9.46 20.80
C ASP A 71 -10.74 -10.26 19.51
N TRP A 72 -9.60 -10.97 19.42
CA TRP A 72 -9.23 -11.72 18.22
C TRP A 72 -9.60 -13.18 18.32
N VAL A 73 -10.14 -13.74 17.23
CA VAL A 73 -10.42 -15.17 17.14
C VAL A 73 -9.12 -15.95 17.16
N VAL A 74 -8.97 -16.81 18.15
CA VAL A 74 -7.82 -17.71 18.25
C VAL A 74 -7.96 -18.81 17.21
N VAL A 75 -6.98 -18.88 16.32
CA VAL A 75 -6.90 -19.91 15.28
C VAL A 75 -6.02 -21.04 15.82
N PRO A 76 -6.47 -22.31 15.75
CA PRO A 76 -5.64 -23.43 16.14
C PRO A 76 -4.38 -23.52 15.29
N ASN A 77 -3.36 -24.19 15.80
CA ASN A 77 -2.13 -24.48 15.07
C ASN A 77 -2.35 -25.56 14.00
N ASP A 78 -3.21 -25.24 13.04
CA ASP A 78 -3.58 -26.09 11.92
C ASP A 78 -3.28 -25.37 10.60
N PRO A 79 -2.30 -25.84 9.81
CA PRO A 79 -1.90 -25.21 8.56
C PRO A 79 -3.05 -25.08 7.55
N THR A 80 -4.02 -26.01 7.53
CA THR A 80 -5.12 -25.98 6.56
C THR A 80 -6.07 -24.80 6.83
N ILE A 81 -6.34 -24.52 8.10
CA ILE A 81 -7.18 -23.39 8.51
C ILE A 81 -6.43 -22.07 8.27
N GLN A 82 -5.16 -22.02 8.67
CA GLN A 82 -4.32 -20.83 8.46
C GLN A 82 -4.18 -20.49 6.97
N LEU A 83 -3.97 -21.50 6.10
CA LEU A 83 -3.94 -21.31 4.65
C LEU A 83 -5.27 -20.80 4.11
N SER A 84 -6.40 -21.35 4.56
CA SER A 84 -7.72 -20.90 4.12
C SER A 84 -7.97 -19.43 4.46
N ILE A 85 -7.55 -18.97 5.63
CA ILE A 85 -7.58 -17.55 6.02
C ILE A 85 -6.76 -16.73 5.03
N LEU A 86 -5.51 -17.13 4.75
CA LEU A 86 -4.64 -16.36 3.84
C LEU A 86 -5.15 -16.35 2.41
N GLN A 87 -5.70 -17.44 1.90
CA GLN A 87 -6.31 -17.48 0.56
C GLN A 87 -7.45 -16.47 0.44
N ASN A 88 -8.32 -16.37 1.45
CA ASN A 88 -9.42 -15.42 1.43
C ASN A 88 -8.97 -13.95 1.55
N HIS A 89 -7.89 -13.69 2.30
CA HIS A 89 -7.40 -12.33 2.56
C HIS A 89 -6.31 -11.87 1.59
N HIS A 90 -5.68 -12.77 0.83
CA HIS A 90 -4.60 -12.46 -0.11
C HIS A 90 -4.95 -12.80 -1.56
N ASP A 91 -5.51 -13.98 -1.83
CA ASP A 91 -5.73 -14.48 -3.21
C ASP A 91 -7.10 -14.10 -3.79
N SER A 92 -8.01 -13.59 -2.95
CA SER A 92 -9.30 -13.10 -3.45
C SER A 92 -9.09 -11.97 -4.46
N PRO A 93 -9.75 -11.99 -5.63
CA PRO A 93 -9.67 -10.90 -6.60
C PRO A 93 -9.98 -9.52 -6.01
N PHE A 94 -10.84 -9.48 -4.99
CA PHE A 94 -11.19 -8.25 -4.26
C PHE A 94 -10.13 -7.80 -3.26
N ALA A 95 -9.27 -8.70 -2.79
CA ALA A 95 -8.19 -8.36 -1.85
C ALA A 95 -7.00 -7.68 -2.55
N GLY A 96 -6.77 -7.98 -3.83
CA GLY A 96 -5.76 -7.32 -4.65
C GLY A 96 -4.30 -7.71 -4.30
N HIS A 97 -4.06 -8.92 -3.80
CA HIS A 97 -2.72 -9.41 -3.46
C HIS A 97 -1.86 -8.46 -2.60
N PRO A 98 -2.35 -8.06 -1.42
CA PRO A 98 -1.67 -7.11 -0.56
C PRO A 98 -0.27 -7.61 -0.16
N GLY A 99 0.67 -6.68 0.02
CA GLY A 99 2.02 -7.00 0.51
C GLY A 99 2.01 -7.59 1.92
N GLN A 100 3.17 -8.09 2.38
CA GLN A 100 3.32 -8.81 3.65
C GLN A 100 2.76 -8.03 4.86
N GLU A 101 3.11 -6.75 4.99
CA GLU A 101 2.65 -5.92 6.12
C GLU A 101 1.15 -5.65 6.09
N MET A 102 0.59 -5.41 4.89
CA MET A 102 -0.83 -5.15 4.74
C MET A 102 -1.66 -6.41 4.97
N THR A 103 -1.20 -7.55 4.45
CA THR A 103 -1.81 -8.87 4.73
C THR A 103 -1.83 -9.15 6.23
N LEU A 104 -0.71 -8.92 6.93
CA LEU A 104 -0.63 -9.06 8.38
C LEU A 104 -1.65 -8.16 9.10
N LYS A 105 -1.73 -6.88 8.70
CA LYS A 105 -2.70 -5.92 9.27
C LYS A 105 -4.14 -6.35 9.06
N ILE A 106 -4.50 -6.82 7.87
CA ILE A 106 -5.87 -7.26 7.55
C ILE A 106 -6.24 -8.47 8.39
N VAL A 107 -5.41 -9.52 8.38
CA VAL A 107 -5.72 -10.78 9.07
C VAL A 107 -5.75 -10.57 10.59
N LYS A 108 -4.82 -9.77 11.13
CA LYS A 108 -4.73 -9.48 12.57
C LYS A 108 -5.89 -8.64 13.11
N ARG A 109 -6.76 -8.09 12.25
CA ARG A 109 -8.01 -7.43 12.71
C ARG A 109 -8.96 -8.42 13.36
N ASP A 110 -9.04 -9.62 12.79
CA ASP A 110 -10.08 -10.59 13.14
C ASP A 110 -9.48 -11.89 13.75
N PHE A 111 -8.23 -12.23 13.46
CA PHE A 111 -7.61 -13.51 13.84
C PHE A 111 -6.26 -13.38 14.56
N HIS A 112 -5.94 -14.36 15.41
CA HIS A 112 -4.66 -14.50 16.08
C HIS A 112 -4.21 -15.96 16.20
N TRP A 113 -2.92 -16.24 15.94
CA TRP A 113 -2.27 -17.50 16.30
C TRP A 113 -0.76 -17.32 16.53
N SER A 114 -0.15 -18.30 17.18
CA SER A 114 1.30 -18.33 17.40
C SER A 114 2.04 -18.48 16.07
N GLY A 115 3.07 -17.66 15.83
CA GLY A 115 3.85 -17.71 14.57
C GLY A 115 3.18 -17.05 13.35
N MET A 116 2.00 -16.44 13.52
CA MET A 116 1.22 -15.78 12.45
C MET A 116 2.06 -14.87 11.54
N THR A 117 2.90 -14.02 12.12
CA THR A 117 3.72 -13.08 11.34
C THR A 117 4.65 -13.79 10.37
N GLN A 118 5.32 -14.86 10.81
CA GLN A 118 6.26 -15.60 9.97
C GLN A 118 5.50 -16.37 8.90
N PHE A 119 4.42 -17.05 9.29
CA PHE A 119 3.58 -17.81 8.36
C PHE A 119 3.03 -16.93 7.22
N ILE A 120 2.55 -15.73 7.54
CA ILE A 120 2.07 -14.76 6.54
C ILE A 120 3.19 -14.29 5.62
N LYS A 121 4.37 -13.98 6.17
CA LYS A 121 5.53 -13.55 5.37
C LYS A 121 5.92 -14.63 4.37
N ASP A 122 6.01 -15.87 4.82
CA ASP A 122 6.37 -17.02 4.00
C ASP A 122 5.33 -17.24 2.90
N TYR A 123 4.04 -17.22 3.24
CA TYR A 123 2.94 -17.35 2.30
C TYR A 123 3.02 -16.30 1.17
N VAL A 124 3.03 -15.01 1.53
CA VAL A 124 3.07 -13.92 0.56
C VAL A 124 4.37 -13.94 -0.25
N SER A 125 5.49 -14.36 0.34
CA SER A 125 6.76 -14.50 -0.40
C SER A 125 6.71 -15.60 -1.47
N SER A 126 5.93 -16.65 -1.22
CA SER A 126 5.75 -17.79 -2.13
C SER A 126 4.71 -17.54 -3.23
N CYS A 127 3.96 -16.43 -3.15
CA CYS A 127 2.91 -16.11 -4.11
C CYS A 127 3.50 -15.79 -5.50
N LYS A 128 3.21 -16.65 -6.48
CA LYS A 128 3.71 -16.52 -7.85
C LYS A 128 3.21 -15.26 -8.56
N GLN A 129 1.97 -14.83 -8.28
CA GLN A 129 1.40 -13.61 -8.86
C GLN A 129 2.11 -12.38 -8.32
N CYS A 130 2.29 -12.30 -6.99
CA CYS A 130 3.07 -11.25 -6.35
C CYS A 130 4.50 -11.24 -6.87
N SER A 131 5.17 -12.39 -6.95
CA SER A 131 6.57 -12.49 -7.41
C SER A 131 6.74 -12.02 -8.86
N ARG A 132 5.82 -12.38 -9.77
CA ARG A 132 5.83 -11.92 -11.16
C ARG A 132 5.60 -10.42 -11.30
N ASN A 133 4.73 -9.86 -10.46
CA ASN A 133 4.40 -8.43 -10.47
C ASN A 133 5.36 -7.61 -9.59
N LYS A 134 6.28 -8.26 -8.86
CA LYS A 134 7.28 -7.59 -8.03
C LYS A 134 8.35 -7.05 -8.96
N ASN A 135 8.21 -5.80 -9.36
CA ASN A 135 9.34 -5.08 -9.90
C ASN A 135 10.40 -4.97 -8.80
N ILE A 136 11.53 -5.67 -8.98
CA ILE A 136 12.71 -5.56 -8.11
C ILE A 136 13.35 -4.21 -8.42
N TYR A 137 12.80 -3.13 -7.87
CA TYR A 137 13.53 -1.89 -7.78
C TYR A 137 14.33 -1.93 -6.48
N HIS A 138 15.63 -1.62 -6.62
CA HIS A 138 16.63 -1.30 -5.60
C HIS A 138 17.66 -2.39 -5.25
N LYS A 139 18.80 -2.34 -5.96
CA LYS A 139 20.11 -2.45 -5.29
C LYS A 139 20.23 -1.32 -4.27
N LYS A 140 20.93 -1.53 -3.14
CA LYS A 140 21.24 -0.48 -2.16
C LYS A 140 21.80 0.74 -2.91
N PHE A 141 21.08 1.85 -2.87
CA PHE A 141 21.57 3.13 -3.38
C PHE A 141 22.92 3.43 -2.68
N GLY A 142 23.89 3.89 -3.46
CA GLY A 142 25.14 4.43 -2.91
C GLY A 142 24.86 5.61 -1.97
N LEU A 143 25.89 6.13 -1.31
CA LEU A 143 25.76 7.32 -0.47
C LEU A 143 25.09 8.45 -1.26
N LEU A 144 23.84 8.75 -0.87
CA LEU A 144 22.97 9.73 -1.50
C LEU A 144 23.67 11.08 -1.48
N LYS A 145 23.76 11.74 -2.63
CA LYS A 145 24.06 13.19 -2.69
C LYS A 145 22.72 13.92 -2.83
N PRO A 146 22.05 14.29 -1.72
CA PRO A 146 20.81 15.02 -1.81
C PRO A 146 21.06 16.33 -2.56
N LEU A 147 20.17 16.64 -3.52
CA LEU A 147 20.12 17.97 -4.11
C LEU A 147 19.91 19.00 -2.98
N PRO A 148 20.47 20.21 -3.11
CA PRO A 148 20.32 21.25 -2.10
C PRO A 148 18.84 21.47 -1.77
N ILE A 149 18.56 21.72 -0.49
CA ILE A 149 17.22 21.99 0.02
C ILE A 149 16.83 23.39 -0.49
N PRO A 150 15.72 23.52 -1.22
CA PRO A 150 15.22 24.82 -1.66
C PRO A 150 14.95 25.74 -0.47
N ASN A 151 15.17 27.04 -0.64
CA ASN A 151 14.95 28.06 0.39
C ASN A 151 13.64 28.85 0.22
N SER A 152 12.94 28.68 -0.91
CA SER A 152 11.67 29.34 -1.22
C SER A 152 10.89 28.54 -2.27
N PRO A 153 9.54 28.64 -2.30
CA PRO A 153 8.72 28.05 -3.35
C PRO A 153 9.14 28.48 -4.75
N TRP A 154 9.00 27.58 -5.73
CA TRP A 154 9.14 27.79 -7.17
C TRP A 154 10.54 28.20 -7.67
N ILE A 155 11.54 28.23 -6.80
CA ILE A 155 12.94 28.48 -7.20
C ILE A 155 13.58 27.21 -7.79
N HIS A 156 13.21 26.05 -7.27
CA HIS A 156 13.73 24.75 -7.69
C HIS A 156 12.57 23.77 -7.84
N PHE A 157 12.36 23.24 -9.04
CA PHE A 157 11.29 22.27 -9.28
C PHE A 157 11.78 21.14 -10.17
N SER A 158 11.04 20.03 -10.16
CA SER A 158 11.23 18.92 -11.10
C SER A 158 10.17 18.95 -12.20
N MET A 159 10.51 18.41 -13.36
CA MET A 159 9.63 18.21 -14.50
C MET A 159 9.75 16.77 -14.99
N ASP A 160 8.62 16.13 -15.26
CA ASP A 160 8.58 14.79 -15.85
C ASP A 160 7.33 14.62 -16.73
N PHE A 161 7.35 13.63 -17.62
CA PHE A 161 6.20 13.25 -18.43
C PHE A 161 5.65 11.89 -17.99
N ILE A 162 4.37 11.86 -17.63
CA ILE A 162 3.62 10.61 -17.58
C ILE A 162 3.13 10.34 -19.00
N THR A 163 3.80 9.40 -19.67
CA THR A 163 3.39 8.89 -20.99
C THR A 163 2.59 7.60 -20.82
N GLN A 164 1.71 7.27 -21.77
CA GLN A 164 0.83 6.08 -21.75
C GLN A 164 -0.44 6.20 -20.88
N SER A 165 -0.96 7.42 -20.71
CA SER A 165 -2.34 7.59 -20.20
C SER A 165 -3.34 7.17 -21.28
N PRO A 166 -4.49 6.56 -20.94
CA PRO A 166 -5.58 6.42 -21.89
C PRO A 166 -5.95 7.78 -22.47
N LEU A 167 -6.18 7.83 -23.78
CA LEU A 167 -6.58 9.03 -24.50
C LEU A 167 -7.80 9.67 -23.81
N SER A 168 -7.62 10.89 -23.31
CA SER A 168 -8.68 11.68 -22.69
C SER A 168 -8.69 13.07 -23.30
N ASN A 169 -9.83 13.50 -23.87
CA ASN A 169 -9.97 14.80 -24.54
C ASN A 169 -8.83 15.11 -25.53
N SER A 170 -8.39 14.11 -26.30
CA SER A 170 -7.28 14.22 -27.28
C SER A 170 -5.88 14.43 -26.69
N PHE A 171 -5.67 14.19 -25.40
CA PHE A 171 -4.36 14.16 -24.75
C PHE A 171 -4.00 12.73 -24.34
N ASP A 172 -2.75 12.33 -24.54
CA ASP A 172 -2.19 11.00 -24.23
C ASP A 172 -0.96 11.07 -23.28
N SER A 173 -0.61 12.27 -22.84
CA SER A 173 0.52 12.55 -21.96
C SER A 173 0.18 13.64 -20.94
N ILE A 174 0.87 13.64 -19.80
CA ILE A 174 0.76 14.70 -18.79
C ILE A 174 2.16 15.17 -18.44
N LEU A 175 2.40 16.48 -18.59
CA LEU A 175 3.59 17.12 -18.01
C LEU A 175 3.32 17.39 -16.53
N VAL A 176 4.12 16.79 -15.68
CA VAL A 176 4.08 16.96 -14.22
C VAL A 176 5.20 17.88 -13.80
N ILE A 177 4.86 18.92 -13.02
CA ILE A 177 5.83 19.88 -12.49
C ILE A 177 5.65 19.95 -10.99
N VAL A 178 6.72 19.72 -10.22
CA VAL A 178 6.65 19.66 -8.75
C VAL A 178 7.62 20.64 -8.12
N ASP A 179 7.10 21.59 -7.35
CA ASP A 179 7.92 22.48 -6.54
C ASP A 179 8.62 21.71 -5.42
N ARG A 180 9.96 21.74 -5.40
CA ARG A 180 10.73 20.96 -4.43
C ARG A 180 10.67 21.55 -3.03
N PHE A 181 10.24 22.80 -2.85
CA PHE A 181 10.03 23.40 -1.53
C PHE A 181 8.67 23.01 -0.96
N SER A 182 7.58 23.52 -1.56
CA SER A 182 6.22 23.41 -1.04
C SER A 182 5.55 22.06 -1.30
N LYS A 183 6.10 21.26 -2.23
CA LYS A 183 5.47 20.04 -2.77
C LYS A 183 4.22 20.30 -3.59
N MET A 184 3.99 21.54 -4.02
CA MET A 184 2.89 21.84 -4.93
C MET A 184 3.15 21.20 -6.29
N GLU A 185 2.09 20.60 -6.85
CA GLU A 185 2.11 19.87 -8.10
C GLU A 185 1.27 20.61 -9.14
N VAL A 186 1.79 20.69 -10.37
CA VAL A 186 1.09 21.24 -11.52
C VAL A 186 1.04 20.17 -12.61
N PHE A 187 -0.18 19.79 -13.00
CA PHE A 187 -0.44 18.82 -14.04
C PHE A 187 -0.93 19.52 -15.29
N VAL A 188 -0.23 19.31 -16.40
CA VAL A 188 -0.54 19.93 -17.69
C VAL A 188 -0.82 18.83 -18.71
N PRO A 189 -2.09 18.61 -19.08
CA PRO A 189 -2.45 17.67 -20.14
C PRO A 189 -1.78 18.06 -21.46
N THR A 190 -1.23 17.08 -22.17
CA THR A 190 -0.46 17.31 -23.40
C THR A 190 -0.42 16.06 -24.28
N MET A 191 0.23 16.18 -25.43
CA MET A 191 0.45 15.08 -26.37
C MET A 191 1.87 14.51 -26.20
N SER A 192 2.05 13.21 -26.39
CA SER A 192 3.36 12.56 -26.47
C SER A 192 4.16 13.03 -27.68
N SER A 193 3.49 13.56 -28.71
CA SER A 193 4.06 14.07 -29.96
C SER A 193 4.49 15.54 -29.91
N ILE A 194 4.44 16.20 -28.75
CA ILE A 194 4.83 17.62 -28.68
C ILE A 194 6.30 17.83 -29.02
N THR A 195 6.61 19.03 -29.49
CA THR A 195 7.98 19.47 -29.76
C THR A 195 8.60 20.16 -28.55
N SER A 196 9.91 20.43 -28.61
CA SER A 196 10.61 21.20 -27.57
C SER A 196 10.15 22.66 -27.52
N LEU A 197 9.60 23.19 -28.61
CA LEU A 197 8.99 24.52 -28.65
C LEU A 197 7.66 24.53 -27.88
N ASP A 198 6.84 23.50 -28.07
CA ASP A 198 5.60 23.33 -27.33
C ASP A 198 5.87 23.16 -25.83
N LEU A 199 6.90 22.37 -25.45
CA LEU A 199 7.36 22.28 -24.05
C LEU A 199 7.67 23.66 -23.46
N ALA A 200 8.36 24.53 -24.21
CA ALA A 200 8.64 25.88 -23.75
C ALA A 200 7.38 26.73 -23.57
N GLN A 201 6.39 26.60 -24.46
CA GLN A 201 5.11 27.28 -24.29
C GLN A 201 4.37 26.78 -23.05
N LEU A 202 4.32 25.46 -22.83
CA LEU A 202 3.71 24.87 -21.64
C LEU A 202 4.39 25.37 -20.36
N PHE A 203 5.73 25.43 -20.36
CA PHE A 203 6.50 25.98 -19.24
C PHE A 203 6.19 27.45 -18.99
N ILE A 204 6.13 28.28 -20.03
CA ILE A 204 5.85 29.72 -19.91
C ILE A 204 4.44 29.95 -19.34
N ASN A 205 3.44 29.27 -19.91
CA ASN A 205 2.03 29.47 -19.59
C ASN A 205 1.67 28.95 -18.20
N ASN A 206 2.33 27.88 -17.74
CA ASN A 206 1.95 27.22 -16.49
C ASN A 206 2.85 27.56 -15.32
N ILE A 207 4.12 27.91 -15.56
CA ILE A 207 5.08 28.19 -14.50
C ILE A 207 5.56 29.63 -14.56
N PHE A 208 6.25 30.03 -15.63
CA PHE A 208 6.93 31.33 -15.67
C PHE A 208 5.95 32.49 -15.45
N SER A 209 4.82 32.50 -16.16
CA SER A 209 3.81 33.57 -16.04
C SER A 209 3.17 33.69 -14.65
N LYS A 210 3.16 32.62 -13.85
CA LYS A 210 2.50 32.57 -12.53
C LYS A 210 3.47 32.72 -11.37
N HIS A 211 4.68 32.18 -11.50
CA HIS A 211 5.62 31.99 -10.41
C HIS A 211 7.00 32.62 -10.66
N GLY A 212 7.25 33.10 -11.89
CA GLY A 212 8.56 33.64 -12.28
C GLY A 212 9.53 32.58 -12.79
N LEU A 213 10.76 33.02 -13.09
CA LEU A 213 11.82 32.12 -13.57
C LEU A 213 12.43 31.33 -12.42
N PRO A 214 12.63 30.01 -12.57
CA PRO A 214 13.35 29.22 -11.59
C PRO A 214 14.85 29.45 -11.68
N SER A 215 15.55 29.08 -10.61
CA SER A 215 17.01 28.94 -10.60
C SER A 215 17.45 27.59 -11.14
N SER A 216 16.71 26.50 -10.86
CA SER A 216 17.02 25.19 -11.44
C SER A 216 15.81 24.31 -11.72
N ILE A 217 15.97 23.46 -12.73
CA ILE A 217 15.01 22.46 -13.17
C ILE A 217 15.68 21.10 -13.12
N VAL A 218 15.05 20.16 -12.43
CA VAL A 218 15.42 18.74 -12.46
C VAL A 218 14.52 18.04 -13.46
N SER A 219 15.06 17.21 -14.35
CA SER A 219 14.24 16.39 -15.25
C SER A 219 14.96 15.09 -15.60
N ASP A 220 14.24 14.14 -16.18
CA ASP A 220 14.88 12.97 -16.79
C ASP A 220 15.66 13.35 -18.06
N ARG A 221 16.22 12.33 -18.73
CA ARG A 221 16.96 12.48 -19.99
C ARG A 221 16.08 12.33 -21.24
N GLY A 222 14.77 12.55 -21.10
CA GLY A 222 13.82 12.53 -22.20
C GLY A 222 14.24 13.48 -23.32
N SER A 223 13.94 13.10 -24.57
CA SER A 223 14.39 13.79 -25.79
C SER A 223 14.07 15.28 -25.80
N LEU A 224 12.92 15.67 -25.25
CA LEU A 224 12.50 17.06 -25.12
C LEU A 224 13.40 17.86 -24.16
N PHE A 225 13.69 17.29 -22.99
CA PHE A 225 14.54 17.93 -21.99
C PHE A 225 16.02 17.96 -22.37
N VAL A 226 16.49 17.08 -23.23
CA VAL A 226 17.87 17.14 -23.75
C VAL A 226 17.99 17.83 -25.11
N SER A 227 16.87 18.30 -25.68
CA SER A 227 16.88 18.98 -26.98
C SER A 227 17.77 20.21 -26.98
N SER A 228 18.36 20.51 -28.14
CA SER A 228 19.19 21.70 -28.34
C SER A 228 18.40 22.98 -28.03
N PHE A 229 17.14 23.05 -28.46
CA PHE A 229 16.27 24.17 -28.20
C PHE A 229 16.06 24.42 -26.70
N TRP A 230 15.60 23.40 -25.95
CA TRP A 230 15.35 23.54 -24.51
C TRP A 230 16.64 23.86 -23.74
N THR A 231 17.76 23.25 -24.12
CA THR A 231 19.08 23.54 -23.54
C THR A 231 19.48 24.99 -23.73
N ASN A 232 19.39 25.51 -24.96
CA ASN A 232 19.71 26.90 -25.27
C ASN A 232 18.75 27.87 -24.57
N LEU A 233 17.46 27.55 -24.50
CA LEU A 233 16.48 28.37 -23.79
C LEU A 233 16.84 28.52 -22.31
N CYS A 234 17.05 27.41 -21.60
CA CYS A 234 17.47 27.44 -20.20
C CYS A 234 18.78 28.21 -20.01
N GLN A 235 19.77 28.02 -20.90
CA GLN A 235 21.04 28.73 -20.84
C GLN A 235 20.86 30.25 -20.98
N LYS A 236 20.02 30.70 -21.92
CA LYS A 236 19.72 32.13 -22.12
C LYS A 236 18.96 32.73 -20.93
N LEU A 237 18.10 31.95 -20.31
CA LEU A 237 17.36 32.34 -19.10
C LEU A 237 18.16 32.13 -17.81
N LYS A 238 19.40 31.65 -17.90
CA LYS A 238 20.29 31.33 -16.76
C LYS A 238 19.68 30.32 -15.77
N ILE A 239 18.88 29.39 -16.28
CA ILE A 239 18.29 28.30 -15.51
C ILE A 239 19.26 27.11 -15.49
N SER A 240 19.64 26.64 -14.30
CA SER A 240 20.44 25.41 -14.16
C SER A 240 19.60 24.18 -14.50
N ARG A 241 20.18 23.25 -15.24
CA ARG A 241 19.52 22.01 -15.68
C ARG A 241 20.19 20.82 -15.04
N ASP A 242 19.46 20.14 -14.17
CA ASP A 242 19.94 18.98 -13.43
C ASP A 242 19.27 17.72 -14.00
N LEU A 243 19.92 17.08 -14.99
CA LEU A 243 19.38 15.87 -15.61
C LEU A 243 19.61 14.64 -14.72
N SER A 244 18.52 13.99 -14.28
CA SER A 244 18.59 12.72 -13.56
C SER A 244 19.19 11.63 -14.46
N THR A 245 19.92 10.68 -13.89
CA THR A 245 20.30 9.48 -14.65
C THR A 245 19.17 8.47 -14.54
N ALA A 246 19.00 7.62 -15.56
CA ALA A 246 18.02 6.52 -15.55
C ALA A 246 18.16 5.53 -14.37
N TYR A 247 19.17 5.70 -13.51
CA TYR A 247 19.45 4.91 -12.32
C TYR A 247 19.66 5.73 -11.03
N HIS A 248 19.40 7.05 -11.06
CA HIS A 248 19.34 7.92 -9.86
C HIS A 248 17.93 8.51 -9.68
N PRO A 249 16.94 7.69 -9.28
CA PRO A 249 15.62 8.17 -8.85
C PRO A 249 15.69 9.18 -7.70
N GLU A 250 16.85 9.35 -7.06
CA GLU A 250 17.12 10.24 -5.93
C GLU A 250 16.86 11.73 -6.23
N ALA A 251 17.07 12.17 -7.47
CA ALA A 251 16.76 13.54 -7.91
C ALA A 251 15.26 13.73 -8.19
N ASP A 252 14.56 12.63 -8.47
CA ASP A 252 13.22 12.59 -9.03
C ASP A 252 12.20 11.84 -8.15
N VAL A 253 12.55 11.55 -6.89
CA VAL A 253 11.69 10.77 -5.96
C VAL A 253 10.32 11.41 -5.78
N GLN A 254 10.24 12.74 -5.90
CA GLN A 254 9.00 13.48 -5.71
C GLN A 254 8.07 13.30 -6.91
N THR A 255 8.56 13.53 -8.13
CA THR A 255 7.78 13.29 -9.34
C THR A 255 7.47 11.80 -9.51
N GLU A 256 8.41 10.90 -9.23
CA GLU A 256 8.20 9.44 -9.29
C GLU A 256 7.08 8.98 -8.34
N ARG A 257 6.98 9.56 -7.13
CA ARG A 257 5.88 9.24 -6.19
C ARG A 257 4.53 9.72 -6.71
N VAL A 258 4.48 10.91 -7.31
CA VAL A 258 3.27 11.47 -7.90
C VAL A 258 2.83 10.66 -9.11
N ASN A 259 3.78 10.30 -9.98
CA ASN A 259 3.52 9.47 -11.15
C ASN A 259 2.98 8.08 -10.77
N LYS A 260 3.45 7.48 -9.66
CA LYS A 260 2.92 6.21 -9.13
C LYS A 260 1.49 6.29 -8.56
N ILE A 261 1.03 7.49 -8.21
CA ILE A 261 -0.37 7.70 -7.77
C ILE A 261 -1.28 7.87 -8.98
N LEU A 262 -0.75 8.41 -10.08
CA LEU A 262 -1.52 8.75 -11.29
C LEU A 262 -1.53 7.65 -12.36
N GLY A 263 -0.51 6.80 -12.43
CA GLY A 263 -0.45 5.64 -13.33
C GLY A 263 -0.86 4.34 -12.63
#